data_AF-A0A1F0RIS5-F1
#
_entry.id   AF-A0A1F0RIS5-F1
#
_cell.length_a   1.000
_cell.length_b   1.000
_cell.length_c   1.000
_cell.angle_alpha   90.00
_cell.angle_beta   90.00
_cell.angle_gamma   90.00
#
_symmetry.space_group_name_H-M   'P 1'
#
loop_
_entity.id
_entity.type
_entity.pdbx_description
1 polymer ?
#
loop_
_entity_poly.entity_id
_entity_poly.type
_entity_poly.pdbx_seq_one_letter_code
_entity_poly.pdbx_strand_id
1 'polypeptide(L)'
;MPKAEIIYRPANQSEKATYGDYAHLCQIWEGLTVGTAKGWAAEMREHPDFRQFIDNPTHRIVFVNYEGFRLFVKWKSRNRYRPKKETLAEMLENIKTEKRLGV
;
A
#
# COMPACT_ATOMS: atom_id res chain seq x y z
N MET A 1 11.69 13.62 -45.05
CA MET A 1 11.69 12.99 -43.71
C MET A 1 10.57 13.61 -42.90
N PRO A 2 9.65 12.84 -42.28
CA PRO A 2 8.63 13.44 -41.42
C PRO A 2 9.33 14.09 -40.22
N LYS A 3 8.95 15.33 -39.89
CA LYS A 3 9.46 16.03 -38.71
C LYS A 3 8.99 15.25 -37.47
N ALA A 4 9.93 14.75 -36.68
CA ALA A 4 9.62 14.26 -35.34
C ALA A 4 9.11 15.45 -34.52
N GLU A 5 7.87 15.38 -34.08
CA GLU A 5 7.28 16.35 -33.18
C GLU A 5 7.92 16.15 -31.80
N ILE A 6 8.86 17.02 -31.44
CA ILE A 6 9.48 16.99 -30.11
C ILE A 6 8.50 17.63 -29.14
N ILE A 7 7.76 16.80 -28.41
CA ILE A 7 6.86 17.25 -27.33
C ILE A 7 7.73 17.54 -26.10
N TYR A 8 8.04 18.81 -25.86
CA TYR A 8 8.76 19.25 -24.65
C TYR A 8 7.81 19.20 -23.45
N ARG A 9 8.05 18.27 -22.50
CA ARG A 9 7.35 18.25 -21.20
C ARG A 9 8.20 18.96 -20.14
N PRO A 10 7.63 19.82 -19.29
CA PRO A 10 8.35 20.42 -18.17
C PRO A 10 8.92 19.34 -17.23
N ALA A 11 10.18 19.49 -16.80
CA ALA A 11 10.89 18.52 -15.93
C ALA A 11 10.25 18.31 -14.54
N ASN A 12 9.31 19.17 -14.19
CA ASN A 12 8.62 19.30 -12.91
C ASN A 12 7.22 18.67 -12.90
N GLN A 13 6.95 17.69 -13.75
CA GLN A 13 5.90 16.71 -13.45
C GLN A 13 6.42 15.80 -12.33
N SER A 14 6.15 16.18 -11.07
CA SER A 14 6.39 15.32 -9.93
C SER A 14 5.51 14.08 -10.09
N GLU A 15 6.08 12.98 -10.58
CA GLU A 15 5.39 11.69 -10.52
C GLU A 15 4.94 11.48 -9.07
N LYS A 16 3.66 11.11 -8.90
CA LYS A 16 3.16 10.81 -7.56
C LYS A 16 3.98 9.65 -7.01
N ALA A 17 4.68 9.88 -5.91
CA ALA A 17 5.39 8.81 -5.23
C ALA A 17 4.41 7.67 -4.95
N THR A 18 4.83 6.44 -5.24
CA THR A 18 4.05 5.22 -4.97
C THR A 18 4.52 4.52 -3.69
N TYR A 19 5.64 5.00 -3.13
CA TYR A 19 6.25 4.51 -1.91
C TYR A 19 6.59 5.67 -0.98
N GLY A 20 6.65 5.38 0.31
CA GLY A 20 7.11 6.32 1.32
C GLY A 20 7.63 5.63 2.57
N ASP A 21 8.33 6.39 3.40
CA ASP A 21 8.68 5.96 4.75
C ASP A 21 7.49 6.14 5.71
N TYR A 22 7.71 5.87 6.99
CA TYR A 22 6.66 6.00 8.01
C TYR A 22 6.10 7.42 8.15
N ALA A 23 6.92 8.46 7.96
CA ALA A 23 6.45 9.84 8.08
C ALA A 23 5.51 10.19 6.93
N HIS A 24 5.81 9.73 5.71
CA HIS A 24 4.95 9.91 4.56
C HIS A 24 3.62 9.13 4.70
N LEU A 25 3.65 7.92 5.29
CA LEU A 25 2.40 7.23 5.64
C LEU A 25 1.54 8.07 6.59
N CYS A 26 2.12 8.65 7.64
CA CYS A 26 1.36 9.47 8.59
C CYS A 26 0.76 10.75 7.96
N GLN A 27 1.33 11.26 6.86
CA GLN A 27 0.74 12.38 6.11
C GLN A 27 -0.51 11.96 5.31
N ILE A 28 -0.57 10.71 4.86
CA ILE A 28 -1.67 10.18 4.02
C ILE A 28 -2.80 9.63 4.90
N TRP A 29 -2.46 8.92 5.99
CA TRP A 29 -3.41 8.30 6.91
C TRP A 29 -3.51 9.11 8.19
N GLU A 30 -4.41 10.10 8.20
CA GLU A 30 -4.65 10.95 9.38
C GLU A 30 -4.98 10.11 10.62
N GLY A 31 -4.31 10.41 11.74
CA GLY A 31 -4.40 9.65 12.99
C GLY A 31 -3.44 8.45 13.09
N LEU A 32 -2.75 8.07 12.01
CA LEU A 32 -1.66 7.09 12.07
C LEU A 32 -0.45 7.72 12.77
N THR A 33 0.07 7.05 13.79
CA THR A 33 1.33 7.46 14.43
C THR A 33 2.50 6.71 13.81
N VAL A 34 3.70 7.29 13.87
CA VAL A 34 4.94 6.63 13.40
C VAL A 34 5.18 5.29 14.13
N GLY A 35 4.82 5.21 15.41
CA GLY A 35 4.92 3.97 16.20
C GLY A 35 3.99 2.88 15.64
N THR A 36 2.74 3.23 15.38
CA THR A 36 1.76 2.32 14.76
C THR A 36 2.19 1.91 13.35
N ALA A 37 2.67 2.85 12.53
CA ALA A 37 3.17 2.58 11.19
C ALA A 37 4.33 1.58 11.19
N LYS A 38 5.29 1.73 12.12
CA LYS A 38 6.39 0.77 12.32
C LYS A 38 5.90 -0.62 12.69
N GLY A 39 4.94 -0.70 13.63
CA GLY A 39 4.33 -1.97 14.04
C GLY A 39 3.66 -2.67 12.87
N TRP A 40 2.85 -1.94 12.10
CA TRP A 40 2.15 -2.49 10.94
C TRP A 40 3.09 -2.88 9.80
N ALA A 41 4.13 -2.09 9.53
CA ALA A 41 5.13 -2.48 8.55
C ALA A 41 5.90 -3.74 8.97
N ALA A 42 6.13 -3.95 10.27
CA ALA A 42 6.70 -5.20 10.78
C ALA A 42 5.75 -6.38 10.56
N GLU A 43 4.46 -6.23 10.84
CA GLU A 43 3.46 -7.25 10.52
C GLU A 43 3.39 -7.55 9.02
N MET A 44 3.44 -6.53 8.16
CA MET A 44 3.46 -6.70 6.70
C MET A 44 4.66 -7.52 6.24
N ARG A 45 5.85 -7.29 6.81
CA ARG A 45 7.08 -8.05 6.48
C ARG A 45 6.96 -9.54 6.76
N GLU A 46 6.29 -9.90 7.86
CA GLU A 46 6.10 -11.30 8.26
C GLU A 46 4.91 -11.96 7.56
N HIS A 47 4.05 -11.19 6.89
CA HIS A 47 2.85 -11.71 6.26
C HIS A 47 3.11 -12.16 4.81
N PRO A 48 2.76 -13.41 4.43
CA PRO A 48 3.08 -13.97 3.11
C PRO A 48 2.56 -13.14 1.94
N ASP A 49 1.34 -12.59 2.06
CA ASP A 49 0.71 -11.77 1.02
C ASP A 49 1.17 -10.31 0.97
N PHE A 50 1.66 -9.75 2.09
CA PHE A 50 1.94 -8.31 2.20
C PHE A 50 3.43 -7.96 2.19
N ARG A 51 4.32 -8.92 2.43
CA ARG A 51 5.78 -8.68 2.43
C ARG A 51 6.30 -8.07 1.14
N GLN A 52 5.65 -8.35 0.01
CA GLN A 52 5.98 -7.82 -1.31
C GLN A 52 5.77 -6.29 -1.44
N PHE A 53 5.08 -5.66 -0.49
CA PHE A 53 4.81 -4.22 -0.50
C PHE A 53 5.78 -3.42 0.37
N ILE A 54 6.81 -4.07 0.93
CA ILE A 54 7.80 -3.45 1.81
C ILE A 54 9.19 -3.72 1.26
N ASP A 55 9.91 -2.65 0.93
CA ASP A 55 11.32 -2.72 0.58
C ASP A 55 12.17 -2.22 1.74
N ASN A 56 13.07 -3.07 2.25
CA ASN A 56 14.03 -2.76 3.30
C ASN A 56 15.46 -2.89 2.78
N PRO A 57 15.96 -1.90 2.00
CA PRO A 57 17.31 -1.97 1.45
C PRO A 57 18.39 -1.94 2.54
N THR A 58 18.09 -1.39 3.72
CA THR A 58 18.98 -1.39 4.89
C THR A 58 18.17 -1.49 6.19
N HIS A 59 18.85 -1.66 7.33
CA HIS A 59 18.22 -1.67 8.66
C HIS A 59 17.58 -0.33 9.06
N ARG A 60 17.88 0.79 8.39
CA ARG A 60 17.35 2.13 8.71
C ARG A 60 16.33 2.66 7.71
N ILE A 61 16.33 2.12 6.50
CA ILE A 61 15.52 2.62 5.39
C ILE A 61 14.40 1.63 5.11
N VAL A 62 13.21 2.16 4.93
CA VAL A 62 12.02 1.40 4.55
C VAL A 62 11.25 2.19 3.50
N PHE A 63 10.79 1.49 2.48
CA PHE A 63 9.83 2.00 1.51
C PHE A 63 8.59 1.14 1.56
N VAL A 64 7.47 1.76 1.92
CA VAL A 64 6.16 1.12 2.00
C VAL A 64 5.36 1.53 0.79
N ASN A 65 4.94 0.56 -0.02
CA ASN A 65 4.05 0.81 -1.15
C ASN A 65 2.69 1.29 -0.63
N TYR A 66 2.21 2.44 -1.12
CA TYR A 66 0.98 3.05 -0.61
C TYR A 66 -0.28 2.21 -0.89
N GLU A 67 -0.38 1.59 -2.07
CA GLU A 67 -1.50 0.69 -2.39
C GLU A 67 -1.44 -0.58 -1.55
N GLY A 68 -0.25 -1.14 -1.37
CA GLY A 68 -0.02 -2.28 -0.48
C GLY A 68 -0.43 -2.01 0.96
N PHE A 69 -0.06 -0.83 1.50
CA PHE A 69 -0.47 -0.41 2.84
C PHE A 69 -1.99 -0.22 2.92
N ARG A 70 -2.62 0.41 1.92
CA ARG A 70 -4.09 0.54 1.85
C ARG A 70 -4.80 -0.81 1.89
N LEU A 71 -4.29 -1.79 1.13
CA LEU A 71 -4.81 -3.16 1.13
C LEU A 71 -4.61 -3.83 2.50
N PHE A 72 -3.46 -3.65 3.14
CA PHE A 72 -3.18 -4.18 4.47
C PHE A 72 -4.11 -3.60 5.54
N VAL A 73 -4.35 -2.29 5.53
CA VAL A 73 -5.30 -1.64 6.45
C VAL A 73 -6.71 -2.20 6.27
N LYS A 74 -7.16 -2.36 5.01
CA LYS A 74 -8.47 -2.97 4.72
C LYS A 74 -8.53 -4.42 5.21
N TRP A 75 -7.46 -5.17 4.99
CA TRP A 75 -7.33 -6.54 5.46
C TRP A 75 -7.39 -6.64 6.99
N LYS A 76 -6.67 -5.79 7.73
CA LYS A 76 -6.75 -5.76 9.21
C LYS A 76 -8.17 -5.49 9.69
N SER A 77 -8.87 -4.54 9.06
CA SER A 77 -10.25 -4.21 9.42
C SER A 77 -11.18 -5.40 9.22
N ARG A 78 -11.16 -6.02 8.03
CA ARG A 78 -12.01 -7.18 7.69
C ARG A 78 -11.72 -8.42 8.55
N ASN A 79 -10.47 -8.58 8.94
CA ASN A 79 -10.02 -9.75 9.65
C ASN A 79 -9.98 -9.58 11.17
N ARG A 80 -10.26 -8.38 11.71
CA ARG A 80 -10.12 -8.07 13.16
C ARG A 80 -10.76 -9.13 14.06
N TYR A 81 -11.96 -9.57 13.73
CA TYR A 81 -12.75 -10.52 14.53
C TYR A 81 -12.91 -11.89 13.88
N ARG A 82 -12.20 -12.17 12.77
CA ARG A 82 -12.32 -13.45 12.08
C ARG A 82 -11.43 -14.50 12.75
N PRO A 83 -11.97 -15.71 13.03
CA PRO A 83 -11.18 -16.81 13.55
C PRO A 83 -10.18 -17.33 12.51
N LYS A 84 -10.61 -17.44 11.25
CA LYS A 84 -9.76 -17.70 10.09
C LYS A 84 -9.60 -16.41 9.28
N LYS A 85 -8.37 -15.95 9.14
CA LYS A 85 -8.05 -14.75 8.37
C LYS A 85 -8.17 -15.07 6.87
N GLU A 86 -8.78 -14.17 6.10
CA GLU A 86 -8.77 -14.21 4.63
C GLU A 86 -7.32 -14.02 4.13
N THR A 87 -6.95 -14.65 3.03
CA THR A 87 -5.76 -14.22 2.25
C THR A 87 -6.05 -12.92 1.51
N LEU A 88 -5.04 -12.26 0.96
CA LEU A 88 -5.22 -11.07 0.12
C LEU A 88 -6.09 -11.40 -1.11
N ALA A 89 -5.87 -12.54 -1.76
CA ALA A 89 -6.65 -12.96 -2.92
C ALA A 89 -8.12 -13.20 -2.55
N GLU A 90 -8.37 -13.94 -1.46
CA GLU A 90 -9.74 -14.16 -0.95
C GLU A 90 -10.42 -12.84 -0.60
N MET A 91 -9.72 -11.92 0.07
CA MET A 91 -10.26 -10.62 0.42
C MET A 91 -10.68 -9.83 -0.84
N LEU A 92 -9.86 -9.83 -1.89
CA LEU A 92 -10.14 -9.11 -3.14
C LEU A 92 -11.36 -9.69 -3.87
N GLU A 93 -11.46 -11.02 -3.96
CA GLU A 93 -12.62 -11.68 -4.57
C GLU A 93 -13.91 -11.47 -3.74
N ASN A 94 -13.80 -11.47 -2.41
CA ASN A 94 -14.94 -11.17 -1.53
C ASN A 94 -15.42 -9.73 -1.70
N ILE A 95 -14.52 -8.74 -1.74
CA ILE A 95 -14.86 -7.34 -2.01
C ILE A 95 -15.54 -7.19 -3.38
N LYS A 96 -15.03 -7.88 -4.40
CA LYS A 96 -15.62 -7.86 -5.75
C LYS A 96 -17.02 -8.47 -5.76
N THR A 97 -17.22 -9.55 -5.01
CA THR A 97 -18.51 -10.23 -4.87
C THR A 97 -19.52 -9.37 -4.12
N GLU A 98 -19.14 -8.80 -2.97
CA GLU A 98 -19.93 -7.84 -2.17
C GLU A 98 -20.41 -6.68 -3.05
N LYS A 99 -19.48 -6.05 -3.80
CA LYS A 99 -19.80 -4.96 -4.73
C LYS A 99 -20.81 -5.36 -5.82
N ARG A 100 -20.73 -6.59 -6.34
CA ARG A 100 -21.69 -7.11 -7.34
C ARG A 100 -23.07 -7.36 -6.73
N LEU A 101 -23.13 -7.77 -5.47
CA LEU A 101 -24.36 -8.03 -4.74
C LEU A 101 -25.00 -6.76 -4.16
N GLY A 102 -24.26 -5.63 -4.15
CA GLY A 102 -24.73 -4.37 -3.59
C GLY A 102 -24.73 -4.35 -2.06
N VAL A 103 -23.88 -5.17 -1.43
CA VAL A 103 -23.76 -5.31 0.03
C VAL A 103 -22.41 -4.78 0.49
#